data_AF-A0A6A6DCE4-F1
#
_entry.id   AF-A0A6A6DCE4-F1
#
_cell.length_a   1.000
_cell.length_b   1.000
_cell.length_c   1.000
_cell.angle_alpha   90.00
_cell.angle_beta   90.00
_cell.angle_gamma   90.00
#
_symmetry.space_group_name_H-M   'P 1'
#
loop_
_entity.id
_entity.type
_entity.pdbx_description
1 polymer ?
#
loop_
_entity_poly.entity_id
_entity_poly.type
_entity_poly.pdbx_seq_one_letter_code
_entity_poly.pdbx_strand_id
1 'polypeptide(L)'
;MERLWWLLFASGQIIQARCVKWDPERDLALLRVTSSQHPPALSLNHELKIGTRRSRHESQLREAFAPTSSSFSFPYVELADAVPPGGRALLCIGHPGSEDLEIGRPSVATGYDVLHISEGKFRGYAKGQDVQDNSEIGALMHDCWTYWGHSWAPLIEKGRKEKGGEVDGEGMKWRLVGLHSSWDDQTGMRRGIGWEAIKEFLGGFEGSTEE
;
A
#
# COMPACT_ATOMS: atom_id res chain seq x y z
N MET A 1 19.25 -14.00 -15.92
CA MET A 1 17.78 -14.16 -15.95
C MET A 1 17.23 -13.15 -14.96
N GLU A 2 16.42 -12.18 -15.39
CA GLU A 2 15.85 -11.17 -14.49
C GLU A 2 14.92 -11.86 -13.46
N ARG A 3 15.01 -11.46 -12.18
CA ARG A 3 14.18 -12.04 -11.11
C ARG A 3 12.78 -11.46 -11.19
N LEU A 4 11.79 -12.33 -11.29
CA LEU A 4 10.37 -11.98 -11.25
C LEU A 4 9.84 -12.09 -9.81
N TRP A 5 8.92 -11.20 -9.48
CA TRP A 5 8.23 -11.14 -8.21
C TRP A 5 6.73 -11.32 -8.43
N TRP A 6 6.08 -12.03 -7.51
CA TRP A 6 4.64 -12.21 -7.49
C TRP A 6 4.06 -11.47 -6.29
N LEU A 7 3.11 -10.58 -6.54
CA LEU A 7 2.47 -9.77 -5.50
C LEU A 7 0.96 -10.05 -5.50
N LEU A 8 0.34 -9.85 -4.34
CA LEU A 8 -1.09 -10.06 -4.12
C LEU A 8 -1.73 -8.72 -3.72
N PHE A 9 -2.76 -8.30 -4.43
CA PHE A 9 -3.61 -7.19 -3.99
C PHE A 9 -4.55 -7.65 -2.87
N ALA A 10 -5.04 -6.68 -2.08
CA ALA A 10 -6.08 -6.92 -1.08
C ALA A 10 -7.36 -7.58 -1.66
N SER A 11 -7.63 -7.37 -2.95
CA SER A 11 -8.72 -8.01 -3.69
C SER A 11 -8.50 -9.51 -3.96
N GLY A 12 -7.32 -10.05 -3.65
CA GLY A 12 -6.88 -11.39 -4.04
C GLY A 12 -6.34 -11.47 -5.48
N GLN A 13 -6.29 -10.35 -6.22
CA GLN A 13 -5.72 -10.32 -7.57
C GLN A 13 -4.21 -10.52 -7.51
N ILE A 14 -3.69 -11.46 -8.30
CA ILE A 14 -2.26 -11.73 -8.41
C ILE A 14 -1.65 -10.89 -9.54
N ILE A 15 -0.48 -10.31 -9.30
CA ILE A 15 0.32 -9.65 -10.33
C ILE A 15 1.75 -10.18 -10.36
N GLN A 16 2.37 -10.03 -11.53
CA GLN A 16 3.79 -10.26 -11.74
C GLN A 16 4.48 -8.90 -11.89
N ALA A 17 5.63 -8.73 -11.26
CA ALA A 17 6.42 -7.51 -11.34
C ALA A 17 7.93 -7.80 -11.44
N ARG A 18 8.67 -6.82 -11.98
CA ARG A 18 10.13 -6.84 -12.05
C ARG A 18 10.72 -5.64 -11.32
N CYS A 19 11.85 -5.80 -10.65
CA CYS A 19 12.57 -4.67 -10.06
C CYS A 19 13.18 -3.81 -11.17
N VAL A 20 12.97 -2.50 -11.12
CA VAL A 20 13.45 -1.52 -12.11
C VAL A 20 14.39 -0.47 -11.54
N LYS A 21 14.39 -0.29 -10.21
CA LYS A 21 15.31 0.59 -9.49
C LYS A 21 15.46 0.06 -8.06
N TRP A 22 16.65 0.16 -7.49
CA TRP A 22 16.88 -0.15 -6.08
C TRP A 22 17.98 0.75 -5.53
N ASP A 23 17.92 1.00 -4.23
CA ASP A 23 18.86 1.83 -3.49
C ASP A 23 19.11 1.17 -2.12
N PRO A 24 20.33 0.67 -1.84
CA PRO A 24 20.64 0.03 -0.57
C PRO A 24 20.70 1.00 0.60
N GLU A 25 21.10 2.25 0.37
CA GLU A 25 21.30 3.24 1.43
C GLU A 25 19.95 3.70 1.95
N ARG A 26 19.04 4.02 1.03
CA ARG A 26 17.65 4.36 1.38
C ARG A 26 16.84 3.17 1.82
N ASP A 27 17.37 1.96 1.63
CA ASP A 27 16.62 0.71 1.61
C ASP A 27 15.34 0.96 0.82
N LEU A 28 15.40 0.99 -0.52
CA LEU A 28 14.22 1.17 -1.37
C LEU A 28 14.33 0.31 -2.63
N ALA A 29 13.19 -0.22 -3.09
CA ALA A 29 13.07 -0.89 -4.38
C ALA A 29 11.79 -0.45 -5.10
N LEU A 30 11.90 -0.21 -6.40
CA LEU A 30 10.78 0.07 -7.30
C LEU A 30 10.53 -1.13 -8.20
N LEU A 31 9.30 -1.61 -8.20
CA LEU A 31 8.86 -2.72 -9.04
C LEU A 31 7.88 -2.23 -10.11
N ARG A 32 8.09 -2.65 -11.35
CA ARG A 32 7.17 -2.44 -12.48
C ARG A 32 6.29 -3.67 -12.64
N VAL A 33 4.97 -3.49 -12.59
CA VAL A 33 4.01 -4.54 -12.94
C VAL A 33 4.18 -4.89 -14.41
N THR A 34 4.38 -6.17 -14.72
CA THR A 34 4.56 -6.66 -16.09
C THR A 34 3.34 -7.42 -16.60
N SER A 35 2.60 -8.05 -15.69
CA SER A 35 1.40 -8.83 -16.00
C SER A 35 0.46 -8.83 -14.79
N SER A 36 -0.85 -9.00 -15.04
CA SER A 36 -1.83 -9.18 -13.96
C SER A 36 -2.83 -10.29 -14.31
N GLN A 37 -3.28 -10.99 -13.28
CA GLN A 37 -4.44 -11.86 -13.39
C GLN A 37 -5.65 -10.99 -13.75
N HIS A 38 -6.51 -11.46 -14.66
CA HIS A 38 -7.79 -10.78 -14.87
C HIS A 38 -8.51 -10.62 -13.54
N PRO A 39 -9.10 -9.44 -13.25
CA PRO A 39 -9.89 -9.28 -12.05
C PRO A 39 -10.92 -10.40 -12.02
N PRO A 40 -11.08 -11.12 -10.89
CA PRO A 40 -12.18 -12.05 -10.78
C PRO A 40 -13.45 -11.26 -11.10
N ALA A 41 -14.21 -11.70 -12.10
CA ALA A 41 -15.51 -11.10 -12.39
C ALA A 41 -16.26 -11.13 -11.05
N LEU A 42 -16.53 -9.97 -10.48
CA LEU A 42 -17.37 -9.89 -9.29
C LEU A 42 -18.70 -10.49 -9.70
N SER A 43 -18.91 -11.75 -9.33
CA SER A 43 -20.18 -12.43 -9.46
C SER A 43 -21.13 -11.69 -8.53
N LEU A 44 -21.78 -10.66 -9.06
CA LEU A 44 -22.96 -10.00 -8.52
C LEU A 44 -24.14 -10.99 -8.55
N ASN A 45 -23.99 -12.14 -7.89
CA ASN A 45 -25.03 -13.15 -7.73
C ASN A 45 -25.64 -13.09 -6.33
N HIS A 46 -25.80 -11.89 -5.79
CA HIS A 46 -26.73 -11.66 -4.69
C HIS A 46 -27.96 -10.90 -5.22
N GLU A 47 -28.59 -11.46 -6.27
CA GLU A 47 -29.94 -11.09 -6.64
C GLU A 47 -30.90 -11.49 -5.52
N LEU A 48 -31.52 -10.47 -4.91
CA LEU A 48 -32.78 -10.65 -4.22
C LEU A 48 -33.73 -11.44 -5.13
N LYS A 49 -34.26 -12.54 -4.59
CA LYS A 49 -35.42 -13.24 -5.17
C LYS A 49 -36.63 -12.30 -5.14
N ILE A 50 -36.80 -11.48 -6.17
CA ILE A 50 -38.10 -10.91 -6.51
C ILE A 50 -38.45 -11.48 -7.87
N GLY A 51 -39.49 -12.31 -7.88
CA GLY A 51 -39.85 -13.11 -9.02
C GLY A 51 -40.38 -12.33 -10.22
N THR A 52 -40.70 -13.13 -11.22
CA THR A 52 -41.52 -12.91 -12.41
C THR A 52 -40.87 -12.42 -13.72
N ARG A 53 -40.96 -13.34 -14.70
CA ARG A 53 -41.16 -13.19 -16.17
C ARG A 53 -39.92 -13.12 -17.08
N ARG A 54 -39.65 -14.29 -17.69
CA ARG A 54 -38.99 -14.49 -18.99
C ARG A 54 -39.53 -13.53 -20.05
N SER A 55 -38.66 -12.77 -20.72
CA SER A 55 -38.87 -12.33 -22.11
C SER A 55 -37.61 -11.63 -22.69
N ARG A 56 -37.03 -12.24 -23.74
CA ARG A 56 -36.49 -11.55 -24.95
C ARG A 56 -35.37 -10.48 -24.83
N HIS A 57 -34.38 -10.64 -23.95
CA HIS A 57 -33.17 -9.77 -23.95
C HIS A 57 -31.83 -10.50 -24.19
N GLU A 58 -31.84 -11.73 -24.70
CA GLU A 58 -30.59 -12.51 -24.87
C GLU A 58 -29.72 -12.09 -26.05
N SER A 59 -30.26 -11.38 -27.05
CA SER A 59 -29.50 -10.96 -28.23
C SER A 59 -28.83 -9.58 -28.09
N GLN A 60 -29.17 -8.79 -27.06
CA GLN A 60 -28.50 -7.51 -26.77
C GLN A 60 -27.41 -7.61 -25.70
N LEU A 61 -27.33 -8.74 -24.96
CA LEU A 61 -26.31 -8.94 -23.93
C LEU A 61 -24.95 -9.37 -24.49
N ARG A 62 -24.84 -9.74 -25.78
CA ARG A 62 -23.58 -10.15 -26.40
C ARG A 62 -22.77 -8.98 -26.99
N GLU A 63 -23.39 -7.84 -27.27
CA GLU A 63 -22.69 -6.65 -27.78
C GLU A 63 -22.16 -5.74 -26.65
N ALA A 64 -22.57 -5.96 -25.40
CA ALA A 64 -22.02 -5.28 -24.23
C ALA A 64 -20.66 -5.84 -23.75
N PHE A 65 -20.19 -6.94 -24.35
CA PHE A 65 -18.89 -7.56 -24.08
C PHE A 65 -17.87 -7.34 -25.21
N ALA A 66 -18.03 -6.27 -25.99
CA ALA A 66 -16.85 -5.71 -26.64
C ALA A 66 -15.88 -5.34 -25.50
N PRO A 67 -14.61 -5.80 -25.52
CA PRO A 67 -13.62 -5.29 -24.59
C PRO A 67 -13.42 -3.82 -24.95
N THR A 68 -14.24 -2.95 -24.36
CA THR A 68 -13.84 -1.55 -24.17
C THR A 68 -12.47 -1.65 -23.55
N SER A 69 -11.48 -1.01 -24.16
CA SER A 69 -10.14 -0.83 -23.62
C SER A 69 -10.25 -0.06 -22.30
N SER A 70 -10.76 -0.70 -21.26
CA SER A 70 -10.73 -0.21 -19.91
C SER A 70 -9.25 -0.25 -19.56
N SER A 71 -8.63 0.92 -19.53
CA SER A 71 -7.30 1.08 -18.94
C SER A 71 -7.36 0.42 -17.57
N PHE A 72 -6.72 -0.75 -17.43
CA PHE A 72 -6.58 -1.38 -16.13
C PHE A 72 -5.71 -0.44 -15.28
N SER A 73 -6.34 0.27 -14.36
CA SER A 73 -5.64 1.11 -13.38
C SER A 73 -5.69 0.39 -12.03
N PHE A 74 -4.52 0.14 -11.45
CA PHE A 74 -4.44 -0.37 -10.09
C PHE A 74 -4.72 0.76 -9.11
N PRO A 75 -5.41 0.49 -7.99
CA PRO A 75 -5.55 1.48 -6.94
C PRO A 75 -4.15 1.85 -6.42
N TYR A 76 -3.90 3.15 -6.29
CA TYR A 76 -2.64 3.70 -5.81
C TYR A 76 -2.89 4.86 -4.85
N VAL A 77 -1.86 5.24 -4.12
CA VAL A 77 -1.85 6.44 -3.30
C VAL A 77 -0.76 7.37 -3.80
N GLU A 78 -1.07 8.67 -3.84
CA GLU A 78 -0.11 9.68 -4.26
C GLU A 78 0.83 10.01 -3.10
N LEU A 79 2.10 10.27 -3.43
CA LEU A 79 3.03 10.88 -2.49
C LEU A 79 2.48 12.23 -2.02
N ALA A 80 2.65 12.55 -0.73
CA ALA A 80 2.30 13.85 -0.20
C ALA A 80 3.07 14.97 -0.91
N ASP A 81 2.50 16.17 -0.93
CA ASP A 81 3.16 17.33 -1.56
C ASP A 81 4.35 17.84 -0.71
N ALA A 82 4.34 17.53 0.58
CA ALA A 82 5.37 17.87 1.55
C ALA A 82 5.34 16.91 2.75
N VAL A 83 6.37 16.98 3.58
CA VAL A 83 6.44 16.30 4.88
C VAL A 83 5.24 16.70 5.76
N PRO A 84 4.57 15.74 6.43
CA PRO A 84 3.48 16.06 7.34
C PRO A 84 3.99 16.79 8.61
N PRO A 85 3.19 17.70 9.21
CA PRO A 85 3.51 18.26 10.51
C PRO A 85 3.55 17.20 11.62
N GLY A 86 4.38 17.41 12.63
CA GLY A 86 4.41 16.57 13.83
C GLY A 86 3.03 16.39 14.47
N GLY A 87 2.71 15.16 14.89
CA GLY A 87 1.44 14.79 15.51
C GLY A 87 0.30 14.52 14.52
N ARG A 88 0.52 14.65 13.21
CA ARG A 88 -0.47 14.32 12.19
C ARG A 88 -0.87 12.85 12.26
N ALA A 89 -2.16 12.57 12.16
CA ALA A 89 -2.71 11.22 12.16
C ALA A 89 -2.29 10.42 10.91
N LEU A 90 -1.88 9.18 11.15
CA LEU A 90 -1.41 8.23 10.14
C LEU A 90 -2.22 6.93 10.20
N LEU A 91 -2.30 6.26 9.06
CA LEU A 91 -2.60 4.83 8.94
C LEU A 91 -1.33 4.10 8.53
N CYS A 92 -1.04 2.95 9.13
CA CYS A 92 -0.05 2.00 8.67
C CYS A 92 -0.78 0.74 8.19
N ILE A 93 -0.52 0.28 6.97
CA ILE A 93 -1.18 -0.88 6.37
C ILE A 93 -0.12 -1.93 6.06
N GLY A 94 -0.08 -3.02 6.81
CA GLY A 94 0.97 -4.03 6.66
C GLY A 94 0.46 -5.46 6.67
N HIS A 95 1.36 -6.38 6.35
CA HIS A 95 1.12 -7.82 6.40
C HIS A 95 1.96 -8.42 7.54
N PRO A 96 1.44 -8.52 8.77
CA PRO A 96 2.18 -9.12 9.86
C PRO A 96 2.60 -10.56 9.53
N GLY A 97 3.71 -11.00 10.12
CA GLY A 97 4.17 -12.38 10.01
C GLY A 97 3.11 -13.36 10.51
N SER A 98 2.98 -14.49 9.82
CA SER A 98 2.09 -15.58 10.22
C SER A 98 2.62 -16.36 11.42
N GLU A 99 3.93 -16.26 11.69
CA GLU A 99 4.62 -16.90 12.81
C GLU A 99 4.87 -15.92 13.95
N ASP A 100 4.59 -16.37 15.17
CA ASP A 100 4.78 -15.63 16.40
C ASP A 100 6.24 -15.76 16.87
N LEU A 101 6.99 -14.71 16.59
CA LEU A 101 8.41 -14.59 16.95
C LEU A 101 8.62 -14.19 18.41
N GLU A 102 7.58 -13.88 19.18
CA GLU A 102 7.68 -13.54 20.60
C GLU A 102 7.71 -14.77 21.51
N ILE A 103 7.16 -15.91 21.05
CA ILE A 103 6.99 -17.13 21.87
C ILE A 103 8.26 -17.98 21.94
N GLY A 104 9.32 -17.62 21.20
CA GLY A 104 10.60 -18.34 21.21
C GLY A 104 10.51 -19.81 20.75
N ARG A 105 9.38 -20.19 20.14
CA ARG A 105 9.12 -21.52 19.58
C ARG A 105 8.72 -21.36 18.12
N PRO A 106 9.38 -22.08 17.20
CA PRO A 106 9.02 -22.00 15.80
C PRO A 106 7.57 -22.43 15.54
N SER A 107 7.00 -21.91 14.46
CA SER A 107 5.71 -22.33 13.89
C SER A 107 4.47 -22.11 14.77
N VAL A 108 4.55 -21.25 15.78
CA VAL A 108 3.37 -20.80 16.51
C VAL A 108 2.68 -19.73 15.67
N ALA A 109 1.38 -19.85 15.41
CA ALA A 109 0.66 -18.87 14.60
C ALA A 109 0.36 -17.59 15.40
N THR A 110 0.53 -16.43 14.79
CA THR A 110 0.15 -15.14 15.41
C THR A 110 -1.35 -14.93 15.51
N GLY A 111 -2.12 -15.54 14.60
CA GLY A 111 -3.57 -15.31 14.48
C GLY A 111 -3.95 -13.95 13.86
N TYR A 112 -2.97 -13.19 13.34
CA TYR A 112 -3.25 -11.98 12.58
C TYR A 112 -3.86 -12.31 11.21
N ASP A 113 -4.69 -11.40 10.70
CA ASP A 113 -5.20 -11.45 9.33
C ASP A 113 -4.10 -11.05 8.32
N VAL A 114 -4.34 -11.31 7.03
CA VAL A 114 -3.42 -11.02 5.92
C VAL A 114 -3.07 -9.53 5.85
N LEU A 115 -4.04 -8.65 6.12
CA LEU A 115 -3.80 -7.21 6.18
C LEU A 115 -4.20 -6.66 7.55
N HIS A 116 -3.28 -5.96 8.17
CA HIS A 116 -3.51 -5.24 9.41
C HIS A 116 -3.42 -3.73 9.16
N ILE A 117 -4.39 -3.00 9.70
CA ILE A 117 -4.41 -1.53 9.65
C ILE A 117 -4.31 -1.03 11.09
N SER A 118 -3.29 -0.22 11.35
CA SER A 118 -3.12 0.46 12.64
C SER A 118 -3.16 1.97 12.46
N GLU A 119 -3.76 2.66 13.44
CA GLU A 119 -3.76 4.11 13.50
C GLU A 119 -2.63 4.60 14.43
N GLY A 120 -2.04 5.73 14.08
CA GLY A 120 -1.03 6.39 14.89
C GLY A 120 -0.79 7.82 14.44
N LYS A 121 0.39 8.34 14.70
CA LYS A 121 0.81 9.70 14.44
C LYS A 121 2.24 9.74 13.92
N PHE A 122 2.48 10.71 13.05
CA PHE A 122 3.83 11.12 12.67
C PHE A 122 4.52 11.77 13.87
N ARG A 123 5.69 11.27 14.26
CA ARG A 123 6.46 11.75 15.42
C ARG A 123 7.64 12.65 15.03
N GLY A 124 7.78 12.97 13.74
CA GLY A 124 8.91 13.73 13.22
C GLY A 124 10.08 12.82 12.82
N TYR A 125 11.27 13.40 12.75
CA TYR A 125 12.51 12.70 12.45
C TYR A 125 13.39 12.60 13.69
N ALA A 126 14.14 11.51 13.81
CA ALA A 126 15.12 11.33 14.86
C ALA A 126 16.23 12.38 14.74
N LYS A 127 16.63 12.96 15.87
CA LYS A 127 17.58 14.06 15.91
C LYS A 127 18.96 13.62 15.42
N GLY A 128 19.51 14.34 14.45
CA GLY A 128 20.88 14.15 13.97
C GLY A 128 21.07 12.94 13.04
N GLN A 129 19.98 12.31 12.60
CA GLN A 129 20.04 11.27 11.58
C GLN A 129 19.79 11.84 10.19
N ASP A 130 20.43 11.25 9.19
CA ASP A 130 20.17 11.56 7.78
C ASP A 130 18.82 10.99 7.36
N VAL A 131 17.98 11.79 6.71
CA VAL A 131 16.68 11.37 6.21
C VAL A 131 16.77 10.47 4.98
N GLN A 132 17.94 10.41 4.34
CA GLN A 132 18.24 9.58 3.17
C GLN A 132 18.83 8.22 3.53
N ASP A 133 19.24 8.01 4.78
CA ASP A 133 19.88 6.77 5.22
C ASP A 133 18.90 5.92 6.04
N ASN A 134 18.63 4.72 5.54
CA ASN A 134 17.86 3.67 6.21
C ASN A 134 18.68 2.36 6.29
N SER A 135 20.01 2.42 6.12
CA SER A 135 20.87 1.23 6.11
C SER A 135 20.87 0.45 7.43
N GLU A 136 20.78 1.16 8.56
CA GLU A 136 20.70 0.58 9.91
C GLU A 136 19.31 0.80 10.53
N ILE A 137 18.86 2.06 10.63
CA ILE A 137 17.57 2.43 11.21
C ILE A 137 17.08 3.75 10.62
N GLY A 138 15.84 3.76 10.14
CA GLY A 138 15.29 4.94 9.46
C GLY A 138 15.09 6.16 10.34
N ALA A 139 15.29 7.35 9.79
CA ALA A 139 15.11 8.61 10.51
C ALA A 139 13.65 8.94 10.84
N LEU A 140 12.68 8.53 10.02
CA LEU A 140 11.25 8.83 10.26
C LEU A 140 10.79 8.12 11.53
N MET A 141 10.00 8.81 12.36
CA MET A 141 9.39 8.23 13.56
C MET A 141 7.86 8.24 13.47
N HIS A 142 7.21 7.15 13.90
CA HIS A 142 5.76 7.06 14.06
C HIS A 142 5.37 6.20 15.27
N ASP A 143 4.11 6.30 15.70
CA ASP A 143 3.58 5.47 16.80
C ASP A 143 2.47 4.49 16.36
N CYS A 144 2.24 4.32 15.05
CA CYS A 144 1.41 3.23 14.54
C CYS A 144 1.96 1.88 15.03
N TRP A 145 1.07 0.96 15.42
CA TRP A 145 1.46 -0.39 15.78
C TRP A 145 1.98 -1.16 14.57
N THR A 146 3.05 -1.94 14.76
CA THR A 146 3.64 -2.83 13.77
C THR A 146 4.14 -4.10 14.44
N TYR A 147 4.37 -5.13 13.62
CA TYR A 147 4.97 -6.41 13.98
C TYR A 147 5.97 -6.82 12.90
N TRP A 148 6.80 -7.83 13.16
CA TRP A 148 7.61 -8.44 12.09
C TRP A 148 6.74 -8.76 10.86
N GLY A 149 7.25 -8.47 9.66
CA GLY A 149 6.49 -8.52 8.40
C GLY A 149 5.92 -7.17 7.94
N HIS A 150 5.87 -6.14 8.79
CA HIS A 150 5.42 -4.81 8.40
C HIS A 150 6.45 -3.97 7.63
N SER A 151 7.68 -4.44 7.45
CA SER A 151 8.67 -3.69 6.67
C SER A 151 8.07 -3.36 5.29
N TRP A 152 8.25 -2.12 4.85
CA TRP A 152 7.67 -1.52 3.65
C TRP A 152 6.19 -1.13 3.73
N ALA A 153 5.54 -1.28 4.89
CA ALA A 153 4.16 -0.87 5.06
C ALA A 153 4.02 0.64 4.83
N PRO A 154 3.09 1.09 3.96
CA PRO A 154 2.88 2.50 3.71
C PRO A 154 2.35 3.22 4.94
N LEU A 155 2.92 4.39 5.22
CA LEU A 155 2.42 5.35 6.18
C LEU A 155 1.59 6.40 5.44
N ILE A 156 0.29 6.38 5.65
CA ILE A 156 -0.67 7.23 4.94
C ILE A 156 -1.17 8.33 5.87
N GLU A 157 -0.99 9.59 5.48
CA GLU A 157 -1.62 10.71 6.14
C GLU A 157 -3.13 10.64 5.97
N LYS A 158 -3.85 10.65 7.11
CA LYS A 158 -5.31 10.66 7.12
C LYS A 158 -5.82 11.97 6.52
N GLY A 159 -6.61 11.86 5.45
CA GLY A 159 -7.14 12.99 4.72
C GLY A 159 -8.01 13.89 5.60
N ARG A 160 -7.88 15.20 5.44
CA ARG A 160 -8.82 16.16 6.03
C ARG A 160 -10.02 16.28 5.10
N LYS A 161 -11.22 16.39 5.65
CA LYS A 161 -12.43 16.69 4.87
C LYS A 161 -12.22 18.05 4.19
N GLU A 162 -12.17 18.09 2.87
CA GLU A 162 -12.13 19.35 2.14
C GLU A 162 -13.45 20.12 2.36
N LYS A 163 -13.37 21.46 2.34
CA LYS A 163 -14.57 22.30 2.47
C LYS A 163 -15.51 22.00 1.30
N GLY A 164 -16.69 21.45 1.59
CA GLY A 164 -17.74 21.16 0.60
C GLY A 164 -18.11 19.68 0.44
N GLY A 165 -17.46 18.76 1.15
CA GLY A 165 -17.88 17.34 1.16
C GLY A 165 -19.21 17.16 1.91
N GLU A 166 -20.31 16.95 1.18
CA GLU A 166 -21.65 16.77 1.74
C GLU A 166 -21.86 15.37 2.34
N VAL A 167 -21.03 14.39 1.95
CA VAL A 167 -21.09 12.99 2.41
C VAL A 167 -19.88 12.64 3.26
N ASP A 168 -20.05 11.82 4.30
CA ASP A 168 -18.94 11.31 5.10
C ASP A 168 -18.01 10.43 4.26
N GLY A 169 -16.74 10.83 4.18
CA GLY A 169 -15.70 10.14 3.41
C GLY A 169 -15.43 10.71 2.01
N GLU A 170 -16.35 11.48 1.42
CA GLU A 170 -16.08 12.22 0.19
C GLU A 170 -15.15 13.43 0.47
N GLY A 171 -14.13 13.60 -0.38
CA GLY A 171 -13.15 14.67 -0.25
C GLY A 171 -12.04 14.40 0.77
N MET A 172 -11.84 13.16 1.24
CA MET A 172 -10.65 12.79 2.02
C MET A 172 -9.48 12.49 1.09
N LYS A 173 -8.48 13.35 1.12
CA LYS A 173 -7.23 13.19 0.36
C LYS A 173 -6.21 12.40 1.17
N TRP A 174 -6.03 11.13 0.81
CA TRP A 174 -5.03 10.25 1.42
C TRP A 174 -3.69 10.41 0.71
N ARG A 175 -2.61 10.49 1.48
CA ARG A 175 -1.27 10.76 0.95
C ARG A 175 -0.22 9.89 1.60
N LEU A 176 0.66 9.29 0.81
CA LEU A 176 1.84 8.57 1.30
C LEU A 176 2.84 9.58 1.86
N VAL A 177 3.27 9.37 3.10
CA VAL A 177 4.25 10.25 3.77
C VAL A 177 5.53 9.54 4.20
N GLY A 178 5.57 8.21 4.11
CA GLY A 178 6.70 7.40 4.53
C GLY A 178 6.41 5.91 4.37
N LEU A 179 7.43 5.10 4.61
CA LEU A 179 7.30 3.64 4.71
C LEU A 179 7.82 3.19 6.07
N HIS A 180 7.11 2.31 6.76
CA HIS A 180 7.65 1.63 7.93
C HIS A 180 8.81 0.71 7.50
N SER A 181 9.88 0.64 8.29
CA SER A 181 10.99 -0.29 8.02
C SER A 181 11.34 -1.11 9.26
N SER A 182 11.47 -0.45 10.42
CA SER A 182 12.06 -1.04 11.63
C SER A 182 11.53 -0.38 12.90
N TRP A 183 12.09 -0.74 14.06
CA TRP A 183 11.86 -0.05 15.32
C TRP A 183 13.14 -0.02 16.16
N ASP A 184 13.23 0.98 17.02
CA ASP A 184 14.27 1.10 18.03
C ASP A 184 13.98 0.10 19.16
N ASP A 185 14.92 -0.80 19.43
CA ASP A 185 14.76 -1.91 20.38
C ASP A 185 14.82 -1.47 21.85
N GLN A 186 15.39 -0.30 22.13
CA GLN A 186 15.49 0.26 23.49
C GLN A 186 14.23 1.05 23.87
N THR A 187 13.66 1.78 22.93
CA THR A 187 12.54 2.72 23.18
C THR A 187 11.21 2.22 22.63
N GLY A 188 11.22 1.24 21.72
CA GLY A 188 10.06 0.80 20.97
C GLY A 188 9.54 1.83 19.96
N MET A 189 10.30 2.88 19.66
CA MET A 189 9.90 3.87 18.66
C MET A 189 9.92 3.25 17.27
N ARG A 190 8.83 3.39 16.49
CA ARG A 190 8.78 2.83 15.14
C ARG A 190 9.47 3.76 14.19
N ARG A 191 10.25 3.18 13.30
CA ARG A 191 11.21 3.84 12.43
C ARG A 191 10.94 3.52 10.97
N GLY A 192 11.38 4.39 10.07
CA GLY A 192 11.11 4.19 8.67
C GLY A 192 11.76 5.19 7.74
N ILE A 193 11.39 5.03 6.47
CA ILE A 193 11.90 5.82 5.35
C ILE A 193 11.04 7.07 5.23
N GLY A 194 11.71 8.22 5.24
CA GLY A 194 11.08 9.53 5.17
C GLY A 194 10.54 9.88 3.79
N TRP A 195 9.66 10.89 3.76
CA TRP A 195 9.11 11.43 2.52
C TRP A 195 10.20 11.90 1.55
N GLU A 196 11.26 12.52 2.05
CA GLU A 196 12.38 13.05 1.27
C GLU A 196 13.10 11.94 0.49
N ALA A 197 13.43 10.83 1.17
CA ALA A 197 14.06 9.67 0.56
C ALA A 197 13.18 9.04 -0.53
N ILE A 198 11.88 8.89 -0.26
CA ILE A 198 10.93 8.37 -1.25
C ILE A 198 10.86 9.32 -2.46
N LYS A 199 10.74 10.63 -2.22
CA LYS A 199 10.64 11.63 -3.29
C LYS A 199 11.88 11.62 -4.19
N GLU A 200 13.07 11.60 -3.60
CA GLU A 200 14.32 11.58 -4.36
C GLU A 200 14.52 10.24 -5.09
N PHE A 201 14.20 9.13 -4.44
CA PHE A 201 14.25 7.81 -5.06
C PHE A 201 13.29 7.67 -6.24
N LEU A 202 12.09 8.26 -6.17
CA LEU A 202 11.17 8.30 -7.31
C LEU A 202 11.59 9.35 -8.36
N GLY A 203 12.34 10.37 -7.95
CA GLY A 203 12.93 11.36 -8.84
C GLY A 203 13.76 10.73 -9.96
N GLY A 204 13.56 11.23 -11.18
CA GLY A 204 14.26 10.75 -12.38
C GLY A 204 13.73 9.44 -12.96
N PHE A 205 12.69 8.83 -12.39
CA PHE A 205 11.98 7.73 -13.02
C PHE A 205 10.81 8.27 -13.85
N GLU A 206 11.09 8.66 -15.09
CA GLU A 206 10.03 8.82 -16.10
C GLU A 206 9.60 7.40 -16.47
N GLY A 207 8.34 7.05 -16.18
CA GLY A 207 7.79 5.76 -16.56
C GLY A 207 7.99 5.59 -18.06
N SER A 208 8.86 4.66 -18.47
CA SER A 208 9.06 4.38 -19.88
C SER A 208 7.73 3.88 -20.44
N THR A 209 7.02 4.79 -21.13
CA THR A 209 6.05 4.40 -22.15
C THR A 209 6.89 3.80 -23.27
N GLU A 210 7.21 2.50 -23.15
CA GLU A 210 7.76 1.73 -24.26
C GLU A 210 6.71 1.75 -25.39
N GLU A 211 7.09 2.35 -26.52
CA GLU A 211 6.42 2.29 -27.83
C GLU A 211 6.32 0.86 -28.37
#